data_AF-A0AA36C3Z3-F1
#
_entry.id   AF-A0AA36C3Z3-F1
#
_cell.length_a   1.000
_cell.length_b   1.000
_cell.length_c   1.000
_cell.angle_alpha   90.00
_cell.angle_beta   90.00
_cell.angle_gamma   90.00
#
_symmetry.space_group_name_H-M   'P 1'
#
loop_
_entity.id
_entity.type
_entity.pdbx_description
1 polymer ?
#
loop_
_entity_poly.entity_id
_entity_poly.type
_entity_poly.pdbx_seq_one_letter_code
_entity_poly.pdbx_strand_id
1 'polypeptide(L)'
;MRYTSEGESFQGQNMTTVYIDESGHSGDMINSGNAYDFKGQPYFALAGIGLEDGHDWDDRINELRSRHRISAGELKSKSLTAKPRFSAEVIHGLLDQRAPLFIEVVDKRFFICTSITSFQLLPACLGYTESVKLHFIKNTVADFLYFHASERALDTFVASCLAPGDATLRASFAVLRDMATNLGYTGSAVQIAEGIAHMVQEAEAEYSEQRDNGGEAWSRFLPPPISTSMRNRSGCCRT
;
A
#
# COMPACT_ATOMS: atom_id res chain seq x y z
N MET A 1 18.36 -21.13 -19.53
CA MET A 1 17.63 -22.37 -19.92
C MET A 1 16.46 -21.93 -20.80
N ARG A 2 16.49 -22.29 -22.08
CA ARG A 2 15.49 -21.86 -23.09
C ARG A 2 14.38 -22.90 -23.13
N TYR A 3 13.13 -22.46 -22.98
CA TYR A 3 11.96 -23.25 -23.37
C TYR A 3 11.40 -22.65 -24.66
N THR A 4 11.51 -23.40 -25.74
CA THR A 4 10.78 -23.21 -27.00
C THR A 4 9.53 -24.07 -26.95
N SER A 5 8.36 -23.45 -26.87
CA SER A 5 7.10 -24.06 -27.31
C SER A 5 6.75 -23.42 -28.65
N GLU A 6 6.92 -24.18 -29.72
CA GLU A 6 6.38 -23.83 -31.03
C GLU A 6 4.85 -23.99 -31.00
N GLY A 7 4.14 -23.05 -31.63
CA GLY A 7 2.85 -23.36 -32.22
C GLY A 7 1.60 -22.68 -31.67
N GLU A 8 1.64 -21.39 -31.33
CA GLU A 8 0.44 -20.53 -31.42
C GLU A 8 0.85 -19.15 -31.94
N SER A 9 0.28 -18.74 -33.06
CA SER A 9 0.46 -17.40 -33.61
C SER A 9 -0.37 -16.43 -32.76
N PHE A 10 0.24 -15.91 -31.69
CA PHE A 10 -0.30 -14.76 -30.96
C PHE A 10 -0.30 -13.55 -31.90
N GLN A 11 -1.48 -13.24 -32.44
CA GLN A 11 -1.78 -11.94 -33.04
C GLN A 11 -1.38 -10.84 -32.03
N GLY A 12 -0.79 -9.76 -32.55
CA GLY A 12 -0.01 -8.77 -31.81
C GLY A 12 -0.58 -8.41 -30.45
N GLN A 13 0.24 -8.56 -29.41
CA GLN A 13 -0.06 -7.95 -28.13
C GLN A 13 -0.03 -6.43 -28.35
N ASN A 14 -1.20 -5.79 -28.34
CA ASN A 14 -1.28 -4.35 -28.11
C ASN A 14 -0.56 -4.10 -26.79
N MET A 15 0.60 -3.43 -26.84
CA MET A 15 1.25 -2.98 -25.63
C MET A 15 0.36 -1.90 -25.00
N THR A 16 0.13 -2.01 -23.71
CA THR A 16 -0.64 -1.05 -22.93
C THR A 16 0.31 -0.33 -21.99
N THR A 17 0.41 0.98 -22.14
CA THR A 17 1.14 1.82 -21.19
C THR A 17 0.22 2.14 -20.01
N VAL A 18 0.65 1.83 -18.79
CA VAL A 18 -0.13 2.06 -17.57
C VAL A 18 0.46 3.24 -16.80
N TYR A 19 -0.36 4.26 -16.58
CA TYR A 19 -0.04 5.44 -15.78
C TYR A 19 -0.67 5.28 -14.40
N ILE A 20 0.12 5.42 -13.33
CA ILE A 20 -0.34 5.27 -11.94
C ILE A 20 -0.02 6.56 -11.17
N ASP A 21 -0.99 7.05 -10.41
CA ASP A 21 -0.81 8.20 -9.51
C ASP A 21 -1.50 7.96 -8.15
N GLU A 22 -0.96 8.59 -7.10
CA GLU A 22 -1.48 8.53 -5.73
C GLU A 22 -2.08 9.88 -5.33
N SER A 23 -3.32 9.85 -4.86
CA SER A 23 -3.97 11.04 -4.27
C SER A 23 -3.59 11.22 -2.80
N GLY A 24 -3.00 12.37 -2.46
CA GLY A 24 -2.70 12.74 -1.07
C GLY A 24 -1.76 13.94 -0.95
N HIS A 25 -1.80 14.64 0.19
CA HIS A 25 -0.76 15.62 0.52
C HIS A 25 0.53 14.90 0.89
N SER A 26 1.38 14.59 -0.11
CA SER A 26 2.64 13.83 0.01
C SER A 26 2.40 12.45 0.65
N GLY A 27 2.59 11.36 -0.09
CA GLY A 27 2.31 9.96 0.30
C GLY A 27 3.08 9.40 1.51
N ASP A 28 3.43 10.25 2.48
CA ASP A 28 3.98 9.87 3.76
C ASP A 28 2.85 9.42 4.69
N MET A 29 2.67 8.10 4.73
CA MET A 29 1.98 7.38 5.81
C MET A 29 2.56 7.69 7.21
N ILE A 30 3.70 8.40 7.25
CA ILE A 30 4.42 8.90 8.42
C ILE A 30 3.71 10.10 9.06
N ASN A 31 2.93 10.87 8.31
CA ASN A 31 2.29 12.09 8.81
C ASN A 31 0.88 11.80 9.33
N SER A 32 0.79 10.96 10.37
CA SER A 32 -0.45 10.43 10.97
C SER A 32 -1.32 11.49 11.66
N GLY A 33 -0.81 12.72 11.86
CA GLY A 33 -1.53 13.76 12.60
C GLY A 33 -1.73 13.39 14.07
N ASN A 34 -2.75 13.94 14.73
CA ASN A 34 -3.10 13.50 16.09
C ASN A 34 -4.09 12.34 15.97
N ALA A 35 -3.91 11.27 16.73
CA ALA A 35 -4.84 10.15 16.74
C ALA A 35 -5.06 9.41 15.41
N TYR A 36 -4.06 9.38 14.53
CA TYR A 36 -4.21 8.80 13.19
C TYR A 36 -5.37 9.44 12.40
N ASP A 37 -5.66 10.72 12.66
CA ASP A 37 -6.60 11.51 11.86
C ASP A 37 -6.04 11.85 10.47
N PHE A 38 -4.74 11.63 10.26
CA PHE A 38 -3.99 11.96 9.05
C PHE A 38 -4.26 13.40 8.60
N LYS A 39 -4.40 14.32 9.55
CA LYS A 39 -4.78 15.73 9.32
C LYS A 39 -6.10 15.86 8.55
N GLY A 40 -7.06 14.99 8.82
CA GLY A 40 -8.35 14.90 8.14
C GLY A 40 -8.30 14.18 6.78
N GLN A 41 -7.22 13.46 6.47
CA GLN A 41 -7.07 12.67 5.24
C GLN A 41 -6.85 11.17 5.54
N PRO A 42 -7.87 10.46 6.08
CA PRO A 42 -7.76 9.06 6.46
C PRO A 42 -7.64 8.10 5.27
N TYR A 43 -8.00 8.57 4.07
CA TYR A 43 -7.94 7.79 2.85
C TYR A 43 -6.86 8.34 1.90
N PHE A 44 -6.24 7.45 1.13
CA PHE A 44 -5.62 7.80 -0.15
C PHE A 44 -6.25 6.95 -1.24
N ALA A 45 -6.25 7.44 -2.47
CA ALA A 45 -6.65 6.64 -3.63
C ALA A 45 -5.48 6.51 -4.60
N LEU A 46 -5.23 5.27 -5.04
CA LEU A 46 -4.34 4.96 -6.14
C LEU A 46 -5.20 4.87 -7.41
N ALA A 47 -4.84 5.64 -8.42
CA ALA A 47 -5.51 5.62 -9.71
C ALA A 47 -4.54 5.13 -10.78
N GLY A 48 -4.98 4.16 -11.59
CA GLY A 48 -4.28 3.63 -12.73
C GLY A 48 -5.09 3.82 -14.01
N ILE A 49 -4.48 4.31 -15.08
CA ILE A 49 -5.10 4.41 -16.40
C ILE A 49 -4.24 3.60 -17.39
N GLY A 50 -4.86 2.64 -18.07
CA GLY A 50 -4.25 1.91 -19.17
C GLY A 50 -4.55 2.60 -20.49
N LEU A 51 -3.51 2.92 -21.26
CA LEU A 51 -3.63 3.49 -22.60
C LEU A 51 -3.03 2.50 -23.61
N GLU A 52 -3.82 2.11 -24.61
CA GLU A 52 -3.33 1.25 -25.69
C GLU A 52 -2.34 2.00 -26.58
N ASP A 53 -1.27 1.32 -26.97
CA ASP A 53 -0.28 1.86 -27.90
C ASP A 53 -0.91 2.10 -29.28
N GLY A 54 -0.54 3.21 -29.92
CA GLY A 54 -1.08 3.64 -31.23
C GLY A 54 -2.03 4.83 -31.16
N HIS A 55 -2.40 5.28 -29.95
CA HIS A 55 -3.06 6.56 -29.73
C HIS A 55 -2.05 7.62 -29.26
N ASP A 56 -1.98 8.75 -29.97
CA ASP A 56 -1.08 9.85 -29.63
C ASP A 56 -1.65 10.71 -28.48
N TRP A 57 -1.59 10.12 -27.28
CA TRP A 57 -2.09 10.75 -26.06
C TRP A 57 -1.27 11.97 -25.66
N ASP A 58 0.04 11.95 -25.92
CA ASP A 58 0.91 13.09 -25.65
C ASP A 58 0.51 14.29 -26.49
N ASP A 59 0.31 14.11 -27.81
CA ASP A 59 -0.15 15.19 -28.68
C ASP A 59 -1.55 15.68 -28.29
N ARG A 60 -2.48 14.77 -27.98
CA ARG A 60 -3.85 15.13 -27.56
C ARG A 60 -3.84 15.94 -26.26
N ILE A 61 -3.03 15.54 -25.27
CA ILE A 61 -2.88 16.27 -24.01
C ILE A 61 -2.19 17.62 -24.23
N ASN A 62 -1.18 17.70 -25.09
CA ASN A 62 -0.49 18.95 -25.43
C ASN A 62 -1.42 19.93 -26.17
N GLU A 63 -2.25 19.44 -27.09
CA GLU A 63 -3.28 20.24 -27.76
C GLU A 63 -4.27 20.81 -26.74
N LEU A 64 -4.78 19.97 -25.84
CA LEU A 64 -5.66 20.37 -24.74
C LEU A 64 -5.00 21.41 -23.82
N ARG A 65 -3.73 21.22 -23.46
CA ARG A 65 -2.97 22.18 -22.64
C ARG A 65 -2.88 23.53 -23.32
N SER A 66 -2.59 23.56 -24.62
CA SER A 66 -2.54 24.79 -25.41
C SER A 66 -3.90 25.51 -25.42
N ARG A 67 -4.98 24.79 -25.73
CA ARG A 67 -6.35 25.34 -25.78
C ARG A 67 -6.80 25.93 -24.44
N HIS A 68 -6.45 25.29 -23.33
CA HIS A 68 -6.87 25.71 -21.98
C HIS A 68 -5.86 26.62 -21.24
N ARG A 69 -4.72 26.94 -21.89
CA ARG A 69 -3.60 27.72 -21.36
C ARG A 69 -3.02 27.13 -20.07
N ILE A 70 -2.73 25.83 -20.12
CA ILE A 70 -2.07 25.08 -19.04
C ILE A 70 -0.58 24.99 -19.35
N SER A 71 0.26 25.26 -18.35
CA SER A 71 1.72 25.19 -18.48
C SER A 71 2.21 23.77 -18.74
N ALA A 72 3.37 23.64 -19.39
CA ALA A 72 4.07 22.37 -19.51
C ALA A 72 4.46 21.79 -18.14
N GLY A 73 4.75 20.48 -18.09
CA GLY A 73 5.11 19.76 -16.86
C GLY A 73 3.95 18.98 -16.21
N GLU A 74 4.14 18.58 -14.95
CA GLU A 74 3.20 17.76 -14.18
C GLU A 74 1.85 18.48 -13.94
N LEU A 75 0.74 17.76 -14.16
CA LEU A 75 -0.61 18.28 -13.95
C LEU A 75 -0.98 18.24 -12.47
N LYS A 76 -0.61 19.29 -11.74
CA LYS A 76 -0.96 19.39 -10.31
C LYS A 76 -2.46 19.64 -10.13
N SER A 77 -3.08 18.87 -9.24
CA SER A 77 -4.52 18.97 -8.90
C SER A 77 -5.00 20.41 -8.64
N LYS A 78 -4.22 21.23 -7.91
CA LYS A 78 -4.54 22.66 -7.64
C LYS A 78 -4.69 23.51 -8.91
N SER A 79 -3.96 23.20 -9.97
CA SER A 79 -4.05 23.90 -11.25
C SER A 79 -5.25 23.42 -12.08
N LEU A 80 -5.63 22.15 -11.92
CA LEU A 80 -6.73 21.52 -12.64
C LEU A 80 -8.11 21.92 -12.10
N THR A 81 -8.25 22.11 -10.78
CA THR A 81 -9.53 22.56 -10.17
C THR A 81 -9.97 23.93 -10.68
N ALA A 82 -9.02 24.81 -11.02
CA ALA A 82 -9.31 26.11 -11.63
C ALA A 82 -9.69 26.02 -13.14
N LYS A 83 -9.54 24.84 -13.76
CA LYS A 83 -9.74 24.59 -15.19
C LYS A 83 -10.64 23.36 -15.44
N PRO A 84 -11.88 23.33 -14.93
CA PRO A 84 -12.74 22.15 -14.96
C PRO A 84 -13.06 21.66 -16.38
N ARG A 85 -13.08 22.56 -17.38
CA ARG A 85 -13.31 22.18 -18.79
C ARG A 85 -12.17 21.34 -19.36
N PHE A 86 -10.91 21.65 -19.01
CA PHE A 86 -9.77 20.84 -19.43
C PHE A 86 -9.89 19.43 -18.86
N SER A 87 -10.15 19.30 -17.56
CA SER A 87 -10.32 18.00 -16.90
C SER A 87 -11.46 17.18 -17.53
N ALA A 88 -12.59 17.83 -17.83
CA ALA A 88 -13.71 17.17 -18.50
C ALA A 88 -13.32 16.65 -19.90
N GLU A 89 -12.62 17.44 -20.70
CA GLU A 89 -12.16 17.00 -22.04
C GLU A 89 -11.16 15.86 -21.98
N VAL A 90 -10.26 15.84 -20.99
CA VAL A 90 -9.36 14.70 -20.73
C VAL A 90 -10.17 13.45 -20.39
N ILE A 91 -11.12 13.56 -19.47
CA ILE A 91 -11.99 12.44 -19.07
C ILE A 91 -12.81 11.94 -20.26
N HIS A 92 -13.40 12.83 -21.05
CA HIS A 92 -14.13 12.44 -22.26
C HIS A 92 -13.23 11.71 -23.26
N GLY A 93 -12.00 12.17 -23.47
CA GLY A 93 -11.05 11.46 -24.32
C GLY A 93 -10.77 10.04 -23.85
N LEU A 94 -10.57 9.85 -22.53
CA LEU A 94 -10.36 8.53 -21.93
C LEU A 94 -11.59 7.63 -22.11
N LEU A 95 -12.80 8.19 -21.94
CA LEU A 95 -14.06 7.47 -22.13
C LEU A 95 -14.30 7.07 -23.59
N ASP A 96 -14.00 7.96 -24.54
CA ASP A 96 -14.17 7.71 -25.98
C ASP A 96 -13.30 6.53 -26.43
N GLN A 97 -12.09 6.42 -25.87
CA GLN A 97 -11.18 5.32 -26.13
C GLN A 97 -11.41 4.10 -25.22
N ARG A 98 -12.39 4.18 -24.31
CA ARG A 98 -12.68 3.12 -23.32
C ARG A 98 -11.43 2.71 -22.53
N ALA A 99 -10.58 3.69 -22.19
CA ALA A 99 -9.35 3.46 -21.46
C ALA A 99 -9.64 2.70 -20.15
N PRO A 100 -8.99 1.55 -19.89
CA PRO A 100 -9.11 0.86 -18.61
C PRO A 100 -8.75 1.76 -17.44
N LEU A 101 -9.62 1.80 -16.44
CA LEU A 101 -9.45 2.57 -15.21
C LEU A 101 -9.41 1.64 -14.01
N PHE A 102 -8.36 1.79 -13.20
CA PHE A 102 -8.21 1.16 -11.90
C PHE A 102 -8.25 2.25 -10.84
N ILE A 103 -9.08 2.08 -9.82
CA ILE A 103 -9.09 2.96 -8.65
C ILE A 103 -9.12 2.06 -7.42
N GLU A 104 -8.11 2.20 -6.57
CA GLU A 104 -8.06 1.58 -5.25
C GLU A 104 -8.15 2.70 -4.21
N VAL A 105 -9.11 2.58 -3.29
CA VAL A 105 -9.25 3.49 -2.16
C VAL A 105 -8.76 2.76 -0.92
N VAL A 106 -7.77 3.33 -0.25
CA VAL A 106 -7.10 2.73 0.90
C VAL A 106 -7.37 3.57 2.14
N ASP A 107 -7.92 2.94 3.17
CA ASP A 107 -7.96 3.48 4.52
C ASP A 107 -6.58 3.30 5.16
N LYS A 108 -5.92 4.40 5.53
CA LYS A 108 -4.55 4.38 6.04
C LYS A 108 -4.42 3.66 7.37
N ARG A 109 -5.41 3.80 8.27
CA ARG A 109 -5.39 3.10 9.56
C ARG A 109 -5.56 1.61 9.34
N PHE A 110 -6.52 1.22 8.50
CA PHE A 110 -6.73 -0.18 8.16
C PHE A 110 -5.53 -0.78 7.44
N PHE A 111 -4.87 -0.03 6.56
CA PHE A 111 -3.63 -0.46 5.89
C PHE A 111 -2.49 -0.77 6.88
N ILE A 112 -2.34 0.05 7.91
CA ILE A 112 -1.37 -0.25 8.98
C ILE A 112 -1.77 -1.52 9.73
N CYS A 113 -3.06 -1.69 10.02
CA CYS A 113 -3.57 -2.88 10.71
C CYS A 113 -3.34 -4.16 9.90
N THR A 114 -3.62 -4.15 8.60
CA THR A 114 -3.37 -5.30 7.71
C THR A 114 -1.87 -5.58 7.55
N SER A 115 -1.03 -4.53 7.59
CA SER A 115 0.42 -4.66 7.59
C SER A 115 0.94 -5.30 8.87
N ILE A 116 0.48 -4.87 10.05
CA ILE A 116 0.80 -5.51 11.33
C ILE A 116 0.38 -6.98 11.30
N THR A 117 -0.86 -7.26 10.87
CA THR A 117 -1.37 -8.63 10.77
C THR A 117 -0.48 -9.51 9.90
N SER A 118 -0.07 -9.02 8.72
CA SER A 118 0.68 -9.82 7.76
C SER A 118 2.14 -10.02 8.15
N PHE A 119 2.79 -8.98 8.68
CA PHE A 119 4.24 -8.98 8.88
C PHE A 119 4.67 -9.22 10.33
N GLN A 120 3.85 -8.88 11.33
CA GLN A 120 4.21 -9.05 12.74
C GLN A 120 3.40 -10.11 13.48
N LEU A 121 2.17 -10.42 13.04
CA LEU A 121 1.33 -11.44 13.68
C LEU A 121 1.29 -12.77 12.92
N LEU A 122 1.30 -12.73 11.58
CA LEU A 122 1.27 -13.92 10.74
C LEU A 122 2.44 -13.98 9.74
N PRO A 123 3.70 -13.68 10.13
CA PRO A 123 4.84 -13.71 9.24
C PRO A 123 5.06 -15.10 8.63
N ALA A 124 4.82 -16.16 9.42
CA ALA A 124 4.89 -17.55 8.95
C ALA A 124 3.89 -17.86 7.82
N CYS A 125 2.79 -17.11 7.70
CA CYS A 125 1.83 -17.29 6.62
C CYS A 125 2.24 -16.58 5.31
N LEU A 126 3.33 -15.79 5.32
CA LEU A 126 3.85 -15.16 4.11
C LEU A 126 4.34 -16.24 3.14
N GLY A 127 3.78 -16.27 1.93
CA GLY A 127 4.13 -17.24 0.88
C GLY A 127 3.29 -18.53 0.89
N TYR A 128 2.35 -18.69 1.84
CA TYR A 128 1.32 -19.72 1.73
C TYR A 128 0.29 -19.35 0.65
N THR A 129 -0.29 -20.35 0.00
CA THR A 129 -1.38 -20.14 -0.96
C THR A 129 -2.56 -19.46 -0.27
N GLU A 130 -2.99 -18.33 -0.81
CA GLU A 130 -4.15 -17.62 -0.29
C GLU A 130 -5.40 -18.51 -0.32
N SER A 131 -6.16 -18.47 0.76
CA SER A 131 -7.38 -19.26 0.91
C SER A 131 -8.44 -18.44 1.64
N VAL A 132 -9.71 -18.81 1.43
CA VAL A 132 -10.85 -18.16 2.11
C VAL A 132 -10.66 -18.18 3.64
N LYS A 133 -10.12 -19.28 4.19
CA LYS A 133 -9.85 -19.41 5.62
C LYS A 133 -8.73 -18.47 6.10
N LEU A 134 -7.63 -18.38 5.35
CA LEU A 134 -6.53 -17.48 5.68
C LEU A 134 -6.95 -16.02 5.60
N HIS A 135 -7.70 -15.65 4.56
CA HIS A 135 -8.28 -14.31 4.44
C HIS A 135 -9.24 -14.00 5.60
N PHE A 136 -10.08 -14.96 6.01
CA PHE A 136 -10.96 -14.77 7.16
C PHE A 136 -10.18 -14.45 8.44
N ILE A 137 -9.08 -15.17 8.71
CA ILE A 137 -8.23 -14.92 9.87
C ILE A 137 -7.56 -13.54 9.76
N LYS A 138 -6.90 -13.26 8.62
CA LYS A 138 -6.22 -11.97 8.39
C LYS A 138 -7.17 -10.79 8.57
N ASN A 139 -8.38 -10.88 8.02
CA ASN A 139 -9.38 -9.82 8.11
C ASN A 139 -9.91 -9.69 9.55
N THR A 140 -10.21 -10.81 10.23
CA THR A 140 -10.67 -10.77 11.63
C THR A 140 -9.64 -10.09 12.54
N VAL A 141 -8.36 -10.41 12.37
CA VAL A 141 -7.28 -9.79 13.15
C VAL A 141 -7.10 -8.32 12.79
N ALA A 142 -7.10 -7.98 11.49
CA ALA A 142 -6.98 -6.59 11.04
C ALA A 142 -8.16 -5.72 11.51
N ASP A 143 -9.39 -6.23 11.46
CA ASP A 143 -10.58 -5.55 11.99
C ASP A 143 -10.46 -5.31 13.49
N PHE A 144 -10.02 -6.32 14.25
CA PHE A 144 -9.78 -6.18 15.68
C PHE A 144 -8.76 -5.06 15.98
N LEU A 145 -7.63 -5.06 15.27
CA LEU A 145 -6.62 -4.00 15.39
C LEU A 145 -7.20 -2.64 15.03
N TYR A 146 -8.00 -2.55 13.96
CA TYR A 146 -8.61 -1.30 13.54
C TYR A 146 -9.46 -0.67 14.66
N PHE A 147 -10.28 -1.47 15.36
CA PHE A 147 -11.15 -0.98 16.43
C PHE A 147 -10.45 -0.84 17.80
N HIS A 148 -9.43 -1.65 18.10
CA HIS A 148 -8.88 -1.76 19.45
C HIS A 148 -7.41 -1.35 19.59
N ALA A 149 -6.65 -1.25 18.51
CA ALA A 149 -5.24 -0.84 18.60
C ALA A 149 -5.14 0.62 19.05
N SER A 150 -4.38 0.83 20.12
CA SER A 150 -4.00 2.17 20.55
C SER A 150 -3.12 2.85 19.50
N GLU A 151 -3.09 4.18 19.50
CA GLU A 151 -2.16 4.97 18.67
C GLU A 151 -0.72 4.51 18.88
N ARG A 152 -0.34 4.25 20.14
CA ARG A 152 0.98 3.73 20.50
C ARG A 152 1.31 2.41 19.78
N ALA A 153 0.35 1.50 19.62
CA ALA A 153 0.57 0.24 18.91
C ALA A 153 0.89 0.48 17.43
N LEU A 154 0.12 1.36 16.79
CA LEU A 154 0.35 1.72 15.40
C LEU A 154 1.66 2.51 15.23
N ASP A 155 1.97 3.44 16.13
CA ASP A 155 3.15 4.32 16.03
C ASP A 155 4.42 3.51 16.19
N THR A 156 4.42 2.54 17.11
CA THR A 156 5.59 1.67 17.33
C THR A 156 5.84 0.78 16.12
N PHE A 157 4.78 0.30 15.45
CA PHE A 157 4.91 -0.40 14.17
C PHE A 157 5.49 0.52 13.08
N VAL A 158 4.95 1.72 12.90
CA VAL A 158 5.45 2.67 11.89
C VAL A 158 6.91 3.03 12.17
N ALA A 159 7.27 3.28 13.44
CA ALA A 159 8.65 3.53 13.84
C ALA A 159 9.57 2.36 13.50
N SER A 160 9.10 1.11 13.65
CA SER A 160 9.86 -0.08 13.25
C SER A 160 10.08 -0.17 11.74
N CYS A 161 9.16 0.35 10.92
CA CYS A 161 9.32 0.43 9.47
C CYS A 161 10.28 1.55 9.03
N LEU A 162 10.30 2.69 9.74
CA LEU A 162 11.13 3.85 9.41
C LEU A 162 12.57 3.74 9.89
N ALA A 163 12.76 3.11 11.05
CA ALA A 163 14.06 2.81 11.61
C ALA A 163 14.14 1.31 11.96
N PRO A 164 14.27 0.43 10.95
CA PRO A 164 14.31 -1.00 11.17
C PRO A 164 15.48 -1.43 12.06
N GLY A 165 15.21 -2.30 13.02
CA GLY A 165 16.22 -2.85 13.93
C GLY A 165 15.61 -3.68 15.07
N ASP A 166 16.46 -4.37 15.82
CA ASP A 166 16.05 -5.24 16.95
C ASP A 166 15.21 -4.47 17.99
N ALA A 167 15.71 -3.30 18.42
CA ALA A 167 15.05 -2.51 19.45
C ALA A 167 13.65 -2.04 19.03
N THR A 168 13.50 -1.58 17.78
CA THR A 168 12.22 -1.02 17.29
C THR A 168 11.21 -2.13 16.99
N LEU A 169 11.63 -3.26 16.44
CA LEU A 169 10.76 -4.42 16.23
C LEU A 169 10.27 -5.01 17.55
N ARG A 170 11.17 -5.24 18.51
CA ARG A 170 10.81 -5.78 19.83
C ARG A 170 9.91 -4.84 20.62
N ALA A 171 10.11 -3.52 20.49
CA ALA A 171 9.18 -2.55 21.05
C ALA A 171 7.77 -2.72 20.46
N SER A 172 7.65 -2.95 19.14
CA SER A 172 6.37 -3.19 18.48
C SER A 172 5.68 -4.45 19.02
N PHE A 173 6.41 -5.57 19.11
CA PHE A 173 5.88 -6.80 19.72
C PHE A 173 5.43 -6.61 21.16
N ALA A 174 6.22 -5.92 21.98
CA ALA A 174 5.87 -5.65 23.37
C ALA A 174 4.54 -4.89 23.48
N VAL A 175 4.33 -3.86 22.65
CA VAL A 175 3.09 -3.09 22.66
C VAL A 175 1.89 -3.92 22.15
N LEU A 176 2.09 -4.78 21.14
CA LEU A 176 1.04 -5.69 20.67
C LEU A 176 0.65 -6.71 21.74
N ARG A 177 1.62 -7.25 22.48
CA ARG A 177 1.37 -8.16 23.61
C ARG A 177 0.64 -7.46 24.75
N ASP A 178 1.07 -6.26 25.14
CA ASP A 178 0.44 -5.48 26.19
C ASP A 178 -1.01 -5.14 25.85
N MET A 179 -1.29 -4.83 24.58
CA MET A 179 -2.65 -4.63 24.08
C MET A 179 -3.46 -5.93 24.16
N ALA A 180 -2.94 -7.03 23.63
CA ALA A 180 -3.64 -8.32 23.56
C ALA A 180 -3.97 -8.91 24.95
N THR A 181 -3.18 -8.58 25.97
CA THR A 181 -3.36 -9.04 27.36
C THR A 181 -4.25 -8.11 28.19
N ASN A 182 -4.83 -7.08 27.58
CA ASN A 182 -5.72 -6.14 28.27
C ASN A 182 -7.01 -6.83 28.77
N LEU A 183 -7.30 -6.70 30.06
CA LEU A 183 -8.48 -7.28 30.72
C LEU A 183 -9.81 -6.58 30.38
N GLY A 184 -9.78 -5.52 29.57
CA GLY A 184 -10.96 -4.73 29.20
C GLY A 184 -11.82 -5.31 28.06
N TYR A 185 -11.38 -6.38 27.39
CA TYR A 185 -12.15 -6.99 26.30
C TYR A 185 -13.34 -7.81 26.82
N THR A 186 -14.42 -7.84 26.06
CA THR A 186 -15.62 -8.62 26.39
C THR A 186 -16.16 -9.36 25.16
N GLY A 187 -16.89 -10.46 25.38
CA GLY A 187 -17.48 -11.24 24.29
C GLY A 187 -16.43 -11.88 23.37
N SER A 188 -16.70 -11.88 22.06
CA SER A 188 -15.81 -12.47 21.04
C SER A 188 -14.45 -11.77 20.95
N ALA A 189 -14.35 -10.51 21.37
CA ALA A 189 -13.09 -9.76 21.38
C ALA A 189 -12.03 -10.42 22.27
N VAL A 190 -12.43 -11.11 23.35
CA VAL A 190 -11.51 -11.83 24.24
C VAL A 190 -10.77 -12.93 23.49
N GLN A 191 -11.49 -13.74 22.70
CA GLN A 191 -10.89 -14.84 21.94
C GLN A 191 -9.93 -14.35 20.85
N ILE A 192 -10.26 -13.23 20.21
CA ILE A 192 -9.38 -12.62 19.21
C ILE A 192 -8.12 -12.07 19.89
N ALA A 193 -8.27 -11.42 21.04
CA ALA A 193 -7.14 -10.91 21.82
C ALA A 193 -6.20 -12.04 22.29
N GLU A 194 -6.76 -13.15 22.78
CA GLU A 194 -5.99 -14.36 23.11
C GLU A 194 -5.24 -14.92 21.89
N GLY A 195 -5.90 -14.97 20.73
CA GLY A 195 -5.29 -15.37 19.47
C GLY A 195 -4.13 -14.46 19.07
N ILE A 196 -4.29 -13.14 19.20
CA ILE A 196 -3.21 -12.16 18.93
C ILE A 196 -2.06 -12.34 19.92
N ALA A 197 -2.33 -12.55 21.21
CA ALA A 197 -1.29 -12.79 22.20
C ALA A 197 -0.44 -14.02 21.83
N HIS A 198 -1.09 -15.09 21.36
CA HIS A 198 -0.40 -16.27 20.87
C HIS A 198 0.41 -15.98 19.59
N MET A 199 -0.16 -15.26 18.62
CA MET A 199 0.56 -14.85 17.40
C MET A 199 1.83 -14.04 17.71
N VAL A 200 1.75 -13.09 18.64
CA VAL A 200 2.92 -12.29 19.06
C VAL A 200 3.97 -13.19 19.71
N GLN A 201 3.55 -14.12 20.58
CA GLN A 201 4.47 -15.05 21.23
C GLN A 201 5.22 -15.92 20.20
N GLU A 202 4.52 -16.47 19.22
CA GLU A 202 5.13 -17.27 18.16
C GLU A 202 6.06 -16.43 17.29
N ALA A 203 5.67 -15.21 16.92
CA ALA A 203 6.52 -14.30 16.16
C ALA A 203 7.78 -13.88 16.94
N GLU A 204 7.68 -13.63 18.25
CA GLU A 204 8.84 -13.33 19.11
C GLU A 204 9.79 -14.53 19.22
N ALA A 205 9.26 -15.75 19.31
CA ALA A 205 10.05 -16.98 19.33
C ALA A 205 10.79 -17.19 18.01
N GLU A 206 10.07 -17.11 16.88
CA GLU A 206 10.65 -17.21 15.54
C GLU A 206 11.74 -16.14 15.32
N TYR A 207 11.47 -14.89 15.71
CA TYR A 207 12.44 -13.81 15.60
C TYR A 207 13.72 -14.11 16.43
N SER A 208 13.55 -14.63 17.64
CA SER A 208 14.67 -14.97 18.53
C SER A 208 15.56 -16.05 17.93
N GLU A 209 14.97 -17.12 17.39
CA GLU A 209 15.71 -18.18 16.71
C GLU A 209 16.50 -17.66 15.49
N GLN A 210 15.89 -16.77 14.70
CA GLN A 210 16.52 -16.23 13.50
C GLN A 210 17.62 -15.22 13.80
N ARG A 211 17.44 -14.39 14.84
CA ARG A 211 18.45 -13.43 15.27
C ARG A 211 19.76 -14.14 15.65
N ASP A 212 19.65 -15.29 16.31
CA ASP A 212 20.81 -16.08 16.75
C ASP A 212 21.58 -16.71 15.57
N ASN A 213 20.93 -16.86 14.41
CA ASN A 213 21.54 -17.33 13.16
C ASN A 213 22.25 -16.23 12.34
N GLY A 214 22.18 -14.96 12.78
CA GLY A 214 22.84 -13.81 12.16
C GLY A 214 22.08 -13.19 10.97
N GLY A 215 22.39 -11.92 10.66
CA GLY A 215 21.77 -11.14 9.57
C GLY A 215 20.66 -10.17 10.01
N GLU A 216 19.99 -9.54 9.05
CA GLU A 216 18.87 -8.62 9.28
C GLU A 216 17.55 -9.40 9.49
N ALA A 217 17.50 -10.27 10.51
CA ALA A 217 16.34 -11.13 10.79
C ALA A 217 15.02 -10.33 10.93
N TRP A 218 15.11 -9.07 11.41
CA TRP A 218 13.98 -8.16 11.54
C TRP A 218 13.30 -7.83 10.20
N SER A 219 14.01 -7.96 9.07
CA SER A 219 13.49 -7.61 7.74
C SER A 219 12.34 -8.51 7.28
N ARG A 220 12.22 -9.72 7.84
CA ARG A 220 11.11 -10.65 7.56
C ARG A 220 9.81 -10.27 8.27
N PHE A 221 9.92 -9.46 9.32
CA PHE A 221 8.79 -9.02 10.14
C PHE A 221 8.32 -7.60 9.80
N LEU A 222 8.84 -7.04 8.71
CA LEU A 222 8.50 -5.71 8.22
C LEU A 222 8.16 -5.78 6.73
N PRO A 223 7.29 -4.87 6.24
CA PRO A 223 7.09 -4.73 4.81
C PRO A 223 8.42 -4.49 4.09
N PRO A 224 8.64 -5.09 2.90
CA PRO A 224 9.87 -4.87 2.15
C PRO A 224 10.00 -3.38 1.80
N PRO A 225 11.20 -2.79 1.88
CA PRO A 225 11.40 -1.41 1.47
C PRO A 225 10.99 -1.27 -0.01
N ILE A 226 10.14 -0.28 -0.30
CA ILE A 226 9.80 0.06 -1.69
C ILE A 226 11.12 0.41 -2.39
N SER A 227 11.59 -0.47 -3.27
CA SER A 227 12.82 -0.19 -4.03
C SER A 227 12.64 1.14 -4.76
N THR A 228 13.61 2.04 -4.60
CA THR A 228 13.68 3.34 -5.28
C THR A 228 13.70 3.23 -6.82
N SER A 229 13.79 2.00 -7.36
CA SER A 229 13.71 1.72 -8.80
C SER A 229 12.33 2.04 -9.41
N MET A 230 11.24 2.00 -8.63
CA MET A 230 9.91 2.44 -9.12
C MET A 230 9.69 3.95 -8.95
N ARG A 231 10.33 4.59 -7.97
CA ARG A 231 10.27 6.06 -7.78
C ARG A 231 11.05 6.84 -8.86
N ASN A 232 12.05 6.22 -9.49
CA ASN A 232 12.85 6.85 -10.55
C ASN A 232 12.34 6.60 -11.98
N ARG A 233 11.26 5.82 -12.17
CA ARG A 233 10.63 5.66 -13.50
C ARG A 233 9.51 6.66 -13.78
N SER A 234 9.02 7.39 -12.78
CA SER A 234 8.16 8.57 -12.95
C SER A 234 8.94 9.89 -13.14
N GLY A 235 10.27 9.82 -13.28
CA GLY A 235 11.15 10.98 -13.45
C GLY A 235 11.92 11.05 -14.77
N CYS A 236 11.60 10.22 -15.76
CA CYS A 236 12.35 10.14 -17.02
C CYS A 236 11.61 10.76 -18.21
N CYS A 237 11.28 12.05 -18.10
CA CYS A 237 11.24 12.97 -19.24
C CYS A 237 12.13 14.16 -18.89
N ARG A 238 13.45 13.94 -18.94
CA ARG A 238 14.45 15.01 -19.03
C ARG A 238 14.88 15.11 -20.49
N THR A 239 14.25 16.05 -21.20
CA THR A 239 14.75 17.05 -22.16
C THR A 239 13.61 17.43 -23.07
#